data_AF-A0A941AKJ7-F1
#
_entry.id   AF-A0A941AKJ7-F1
#
_cell.length_a   1.000
_cell.length_b   1.000
_cell.length_c   1.000
_cell.angle_alpha   90.00
_cell.angle_beta   90.00
_cell.angle_gamma   90.00
#
_symmetry.space_group_name_H-M   'P 1'
#
loop_
_entity.id
_entity.type
_entity.pdbx_description
1 polymer ?
#
loop_
_entity_poly.entity_id
_entity_poly.type
_entity_poly.pdbx_seq_one_letter_code
_entity_poly.pdbx_strand_id
1 'polypeptide(L)'
;MRLYILVWRSNPGGEPRRSGVTIEAVLTSPNPYGSRTLTVETDRASSVAYLRDARGTVHGAVWLANHVPAPATIDLVRANTGLPPLMPVGGTKRPEGTPLLDPAAISVLWFEEGDGVALYERQELLAIIPGWADMARGMPGYARDAAGESPFAWSLSEALEGLSPRVAKARAYWHWRRAEGSWESFQQFVMGHLDSRMGPAGRYWDVSGDRLPLVGVSERPPRDGRGFTVLSTVGMSCQRMPTAERYDTSSRVELALATRQDPRVAARVFAWLGQYPWRSVTWLGHGHTARWFQRPGTFPLSLGQGEQELQGVIMLADPPGVPETNGFMFGGDAVRWLWLIPLTDVELRLVADRGHEVISERLAVHTRI
;
A
#
# COMPACT_ATOMS: atom_id res chain seq x y z
N MET A 1 14.42 23.51 20.43
CA MET A 1 14.72 22.23 21.12
C MET A 1 14.02 21.13 20.32
N ARG A 2 14.75 20.37 19.50
CA ARG A 2 14.17 19.30 18.66
C ARG A 2 13.83 18.12 19.58
N LEU A 3 12.55 17.98 19.91
CA LEU A 3 12.05 16.79 20.60
C LEU A 3 12.23 15.63 19.61
N TYR A 4 13.27 14.82 19.81
CA TYR A 4 13.37 13.53 19.13
C TYR A 4 12.11 12.76 19.51
N ILE A 5 11.19 12.57 18.56
CA ILE A 5 9.99 11.79 18.78
C ILE A 5 10.46 10.39 19.18
N LEU A 6 10.10 9.99 20.39
CA LEU A 6 10.27 8.64 20.85
C LEU A 6 9.55 7.72 19.87
N VAL A 7 10.33 6.94 19.13
CA VAL A 7 9.81 5.76 18.45
C VAL A 7 9.25 4.86 19.56
N TRP A 8 7.92 4.76 19.63
CA TRP A 8 7.17 3.90 20.54
C TRP A 8 7.54 2.44 20.27
N ARG A 9 8.68 1.99 20.78
CA ARG A 9 9.12 0.59 20.65
C ARG A 9 8.25 -0.25 21.56
N SER A 10 7.23 -0.90 21.02
CA SER A 10 6.80 -2.16 21.62
C SER A 10 7.91 -3.19 21.38
N ASN A 11 8.35 -3.85 22.43
CA ASN A 11 9.40 -4.86 22.35
C ASN A 11 8.80 -6.15 21.72
N PRO A 12 9.26 -6.65 20.55
CA PRO A 12 8.67 -7.85 19.95
C PRO A 12 9.22 -9.17 20.51
N GLY A 13 9.92 -9.18 21.66
CA GLY A 13 10.46 -10.42 22.21
C GLY A 13 11.42 -10.27 23.38
N GLY A 14 11.04 -9.54 24.44
CA GLY A 14 11.85 -9.43 25.66
C GLY A 14 11.07 -9.92 26.88
N GLU A 15 11.74 -10.72 27.72
CA GLU A 15 11.25 -11.21 29.03
C GLU A 15 10.52 -10.13 29.86
N PRO A 16 9.55 -10.53 30.70
CA PRO A 16 8.73 -9.61 31.49
C PRO A 16 9.60 -8.86 32.50
N ARG A 17 9.90 -7.58 32.23
CA ARG A 17 10.64 -6.73 33.16
C ARG A 17 9.70 -5.77 33.90
N ARG A 18 9.39 -6.18 35.14
CA ARG A 18 9.18 -5.40 36.38
C ARG A 18 8.74 -3.92 36.21
N SER A 19 7.53 -3.71 35.72
CA SER A 19 6.59 -2.73 36.27
C SER A 19 5.25 -3.47 36.38
N GLY A 20 4.51 -3.28 37.47
CA GLY A 20 3.24 -3.99 37.70
C GLY A 20 2.08 -3.55 36.77
N VAL A 21 2.38 -2.88 35.66
CA VAL A 21 1.41 -2.32 34.73
C VAL A 21 1.32 -3.23 33.50
N THR A 22 0.14 -3.80 33.27
CA THR A 22 -0.13 -4.70 32.14
C THR A 22 -0.68 -3.88 30.97
N ILE A 23 -0.09 -4.05 29.79
CA ILE A 23 -0.65 -3.54 28.53
C ILE A 23 -1.55 -4.62 27.94
N GLU A 24 -2.80 -4.27 27.68
CA GLU A 24 -3.82 -5.14 27.11
C GLU A 24 -4.12 -4.72 25.66
N ALA A 25 -4.19 -5.69 24.74
CA ALA A 25 -4.67 -5.46 23.39
C ALA A 25 -6.19 -5.47 23.37
N VAL A 26 -6.80 -4.31 23.11
CA VAL A 26 -8.25 -4.12 22.98
C VAL A 26 -8.74 -4.65 21.63
N LEU A 27 -7.95 -4.46 20.58
CA LEU A 27 -8.28 -4.84 19.21
C LEU A 27 -7.02 -5.14 18.42
N THR A 28 -7.08 -6.14 17.54
CA THR A 28 -6.07 -6.37 16.50
C THR A 28 -6.77 -6.62 15.18
N SER A 29 -6.38 -5.90 14.12
CA SER A 29 -6.96 -6.00 12.79
C SER A 29 -5.85 -5.98 11.75
N PRO A 30 -5.62 -7.05 10.98
CA PRO A 30 -4.72 -7.00 9.83
C PRO A 30 -5.38 -6.24 8.66
N ASN A 31 -4.58 -5.57 7.83
CA ASN A 31 -5.09 -5.01 6.59
C ASN A 31 -5.41 -6.14 5.59
N PRO A 32 -6.26 -5.86 4.58
CA PRO A 32 -6.67 -6.87 3.60
C PRO A 32 -5.52 -7.46 2.75
N TYR A 33 -4.37 -6.78 2.70
CA TYR A 33 -3.18 -7.17 1.92
C TYR A 33 -2.10 -7.88 2.73
N GLY A 34 -2.29 -8.03 4.05
CA GLY A 34 -1.33 -8.67 4.97
C GLY A 34 -0.02 -7.92 5.22
N SER A 35 0.06 -6.63 4.85
CA SER A 35 1.29 -5.82 4.97
C SER A 35 1.30 -4.89 6.18
N ARG A 36 0.13 -4.64 6.78
CA ARG A 36 -0.04 -3.81 7.98
C ARG A 36 -1.00 -4.46 8.96
N THR A 37 -0.80 -4.17 10.24
CA THR A 37 -1.71 -4.55 11.32
C THR A 37 -1.99 -3.34 12.20
N LEU A 38 -3.25 -3.04 12.41
CA LEU A 38 -3.70 -2.09 13.41
C LEU A 38 -3.84 -2.82 14.75
N THR A 39 -3.26 -2.27 15.82
CA THR A 39 -3.46 -2.74 17.20
C THR A 39 -3.94 -1.58 18.05
N VAL A 40 -4.96 -1.79 18.87
CA VAL A 40 -5.36 -0.84 19.93
C VAL A 40 -4.89 -1.42 21.26
N GLU A 41 -4.08 -0.66 21.97
CA GLU A 41 -3.47 -1.06 23.25
C GLU A 41 -3.93 -0.10 24.35
N THR A 42 -4.13 -0.64 25.55
CA THR A 42 -4.46 0.13 26.75
C THR A 42 -3.68 -0.39 27.95
N ASP A 43 -3.32 0.49 28.88
CA ASP A 43 -2.83 0.11 30.21
C ASP A 43 -3.82 0.50 31.32
N ARG A 44 -5.10 0.70 30.93
CA ARG A 44 -6.19 1.23 31.74
C ARG A 44 -6.06 2.69 32.18
N ALA A 45 -4.91 3.33 32.00
CA ALA A 45 -4.74 4.78 32.20
C ALA A 45 -4.85 5.55 30.87
N SER A 46 -4.42 4.95 29.76
CA SER A 46 -4.51 5.54 28.42
C SER A 46 -4.67 4.48 27.35
N SER A 47 -5.27 4.84 26.21
CA SER A 47 -5.42 3.99 25.04
C SER A 47 -4.78 4.62 23.79
N VAL A 48 -4.10 3.80 23.00
CA VAL A 48 -3.39 4.20 21.77
C VAL A 48 -3.65 3.19 20.66
N ALA A 49 -3.77 3.68 19.43
CA ALA A 49 -3.76 2.85 18.24
C ALA A 49 -2.38 2.89 17.56
N TYR A 50 -1.86 1.73 17.17
CA TYR A 50 -0.61 1.56 16.44
C TYR A 50 -0.84 0.89 15.11
N LEU A 51 -0.24 1.43 14.06
CA LEU A 51 -0.14 0.81 12.74
C LEU A 51 1.25 0.20 12.58
N ARG A 52 1.31 -1.13 12.50
CA ARG A 52 2.55 -1.91 12.50
C ARG A 52 2.77 -2.64 11.18
N ASP A 53 4.02 -2.85 10.80
CA ASP A 53 4.37 -3.83 9.76
C ASP A 53 4.48 -5.26 10.33
N ALA A 54 4.75 -6.22 9.45
CA ALA A 54 4.90 -7.63 9.81
C ALA A 54 6.07 -7.93 10.79
N ARG A 55 7.02 -7.00 10.96
CA ARG A 55 8.12 -7.11 11.93
C ARG A 55 7.79 -6.43 13.27
N GLY A 56 6.61 -5.85 13.40
CA GLY A 56 6.16 -5.11 14.58
C GLY A 56 6.61 -3.65 14.60
N THR A 57 7.28 -3.15 13.57
CA THR A 57 7.72 -1.74 13.50
C THR A 57 6.51 -0.83 13.42
N VAL A 58 6.45 0.19 14.28
CA VAL A 58 5.39 1.21 14.27
C VAL A 58 5.65 2.20 13.14
N HIS A 59 4.75 2.27 12.17
CA HIS A 59 4.77 3.26 11.08
C HIS A 59 3.88 4.46 11.39
N GLY A 60 2.77 4.25 12.10
CA GLY A 60 1.88 5.31 12.55
C GLY A 60 1.33 5.00 13.94
N ALA A 61 1.04 6.03 14.72
CA ALA A 61 0.40 5.90 16.01
C ALA A 61 -0.53 7.08 16.26
N VAL A 62 -1.55 6.88 17.08
CA VAL A 62 -2.45 7.94 17.52
C VAL A 62 -2.98 7.64 18.91
N TRP A 63 -2.84 8.61 19.81
CA TRP A 63 -3.51 8.58 21.12
C TRP A 63 -5.03 8.65 20.93
N LEU A 64 -5.76 7.81 21.66
CA LEU A 64 -7.22 7.73 21.56
C LEU A 64 -7.91 8.42 22.74
N ALA A 65 -7.48 8.12 23.96
CA ALA A 65 -8.11 8.63 25.18
C ALA A 65 -7.20 8.47 26.40
N ASN A 66 -7.38 9.35 27.38
CA ASN A 66 -6.97 9.13 28.76
C ASN A 66 -8.17 8.53 29.50
N HIS A 67 -7.92 7.61 30.41
CA HIS A 67 -8.91 6.99 31.29
C HIS A 67 -8.76 7.42 32.75
N VAL A 68 -7.85 8.35 32.98
CA VAL A 68 -7.58 9.04 34.23
C VAL A 68 -7.49 10.54 33.94
N PRO A 69 -7.55 11.41 34.96
CA PRO A 69 -7.36 12.83 34.77
C PRO A 69 -6.06 13.16 34.03
N ALA A 70 -6.16 14.07 33.07
CA ALA A 70 -5.05 14.49 32.22
C ALA A 70 -3.99 15.24 33.07
N PRO A 71 -2.70 14.93 32.89
CA PRO A 71 -1.65 15.65 33.58
C PRO A 71 -1.50 17.08 33.05
N ALA A 72 -0.92 17.97 33.85
CA ALA A 72 -0.64 19.34 33.42
C ALA A 72 0.43 19.40 32.29
N THR A 73 1.38 18.47 32.30
CA THR A 73 2.50 18.41 31.35
C THR A 73 2.73 16.97 30.86
N ILE A 74 3.55 16.81 29.82
CA ILE A 74 3.91 15.49 29.29
C ILE A 74 4.70 14.71 30.34
N ASP A 75 4.23 13.50 30.66
CA ASP A 75 4.97 12.52 31.45
C ASP A 75 6.02 11.81 30.58
N LEU A 76 7.23 12.36 30.57
CA LEU A 76 8.36 11.81 29.82
C LEU A 76 8.81 10.45 30.38
N VAL A 77 8.64 10.19 31.68
CA VAL A 77 9.03 8.90 32.27
C VAL A 77 8.16 7.81 31.68
N ARG A 78 6.84 8.01 31.69
CA ARG A 78 5.87 7.09 31.10
C ARG A 78 6.15 6.85 29.62
N ALA A 79 6.34 7.91 28.84
CA ALA A 79 6.64 7.80 27.41
C ALA A 79 7.94 7.01 27.16
N ASN A 80 8.99 7.25 27.95
CA ASN A 80 10.29 6.57 27.82
C ASN A 80 10.25 5.10 28.24
N THR A 81 9.26 4.69 29.04
CA THR A 81 9.07 3.29 29.45
C THR A 81 8.22 2.48 28.46
N GLY A 82 7.77 3.07 27.36
CA GLY A 82 6.96 2.39 26.34
C GLY A 82 5.49 2.17 26.72
N LEU A 83 5.02 2.83 27.78
CA LEU A 83 3.60 2.86 28.14
C LEU A 83 2.82 3.82 27.22
N PRO A 84 1.52 3.57 26.95
CA PRO A 84 0.65 4.50 26.23
C PRO A 84 0.71 5.91 26.85
N PRO A 85 1.07 6.98 26.12
CA PRO A 85 1.22 8.31 26.73
C PRO A 85 -0.11 8.84 27.25
N LEU A 86 -0.06 9.66 28.31
CA LEU A 86 -1.19 10.47 28.72
C LEU A 86 -1.14 11.81 27.98
N MET A 87 -2.26 12.20 27.37
CA MET A 87 -2.39 13.52 26.77
C MET A 87 -2.52 14.58 27.88
N PRO A 88 -1.72 15.66 27.87
CA PRO A 88 -1.88 16.74 28.84
C PRO A 88 -3.19 17.49 28.68
N VAL A 89 -3.62 18.22 29.73
CA VAL A 89 -4.89 18.97 29.77
C VAL A 89 -5.09 19.86 28.53
N GLY A 90 -4.05 20.55 28.06
CA GLY A 90 -4.14 21.42 26.88
C GLY A 90 -4.31 20.70 25.54
N GLY A 91 -4.05 19.39 25.48
CA GLY A 91 -4.11 18.59 24.25
C GLY A 91 -5.34 17.68 24.15
N THR A 92 -6.25 17.70 25.12
CA THR A 92 -7.46 16.86 25.12
C THR A 92 -8.74 17.66 25.37
N LYS A 93 -9.82 17.24 24.71
CA LYS A 93 -11.18 17.71 24.96
C LYS A 93 -11.83 17.06 26.20
N ARG A 94 -11.17 16.07 26.81
CA ARG A 94 -11.67 15.26 27.94
C ARG A 94 -10.66 15.24 29.10
N PRO A 95 -10.43 16.38 29.77
CA PRO A 95 -9.39 16.49 30.79
C PRO A 95 -9.62 15.60 32.02
N GLU A 96 -10.86 15.23 32.33
CA GLU A 96 -11.18 14.33 33.44
C GLU A 96 -10.98 12.83 33.10
N GLY A 97 -10.64 12.54 31.84
CA GLY A 97 -10.60 11.18 31.30
C GLY A 97 -11.95 10.67 30.81
N THR A 98 -11.93 9.49 30.19
CA THR A 98 -13.11 8.78 29.68
C THR A 98 -13.15 7.35 30.20
N PRO A 99 -14.33 6.69 30.21
CA PRO A 99 -14.39 5.25 30.44
C PRO A 99 -13.47 4.46 29.50
N LEU A 100 -13.07 3.26 29.92
CA LEU A 100 -12.31 2.34 29.07
C LEU A 100 -13.06 2.06 27.77
N LEU A 101 -12.32 1.95 26.66
CA LEU A 101 -12.89 1.59 25.38
C LEU A 101 -13.50 0.18 25.45
N ASP A 102 -14.74 0.04 25.00
CA ASP A 102 -15.42 -1.24 24.89
C ASP A 102 -14.98 -1.94 23.59
N PRO A 103 -14.25 -3.09 23.66
CA PRO A 103 -13.79 -3.78 22.46
C PRO A 103 -14.92 -4.12 21.47
N ALA A 104 -16.13 -4.41 21.98
CA ALA A 104 -17.28 -4.77 21.14
C ALA A 104 -17.86 -3.56 20.40
N ALA A 105 -17.55 -2.34 20.84
CA ALA A 105 -17.99 -1.11 20.22
C ALA A 105 -17.01 -0.56 19.16
N ILE A 106 -15.80 -1.11 19.08
CA ILE A 106 -14.77 -0.64 18.14
C ILE A 106 -14.89 -1.37 16.81
N SER A 107 -14.82 -0.63 15.70
CA SER A 107 -14.71 -1.20 14.36
C SER A 107 -13.66 -0.47 13.51
N VAL A 108 -13.20 -1.14 12.46
CA VAL A 108 -12.08 -0.70 11.63
C VAL A 108 -12.51 -0.55 10.18
N LEU A 109 -12.09 0.55 9.56
CA LEU A 109 -12.18 0.77 8.13
C LEU A 109 -10.78 1.05 7.58
N TRP A 110 -10.21 0.07 6.90
CA TRP A 110 -8.98 0.26 6.14
C TRP A 110 -9.23 1.18 4.94
N PHE A 111 -8.26 2.02 4.60
CA PHE A 111 -8.28 2.73 3.32
C PHE A 111 -8.04 1.75 2.17
N GLU A 112 -8.44 2.14 0.96
CA GLU A 112 -8.35 1.29 -0.24
C GLU A 112 -6.92 0.83 -0.49
N GLU A 113 -5.95 1.73 -0.29
CA GLU A 113 -4.53 1.48 -0.42
C GLU A 113 -4.01 0.48 0.65
N GLY A 114 -4.71 0.37 1.77
CA GLY A 114 -4.36 -0.50 2.90
C GLY A 114 -3.18 -0.02 3.75
N ASP A 115 -2.68 1.19 3.53
CA ASP A 115 -1.62 1.83 4.31
C ASP A 115 -2.14 2.88 5.30
N GLY A 116 -3.42 3.24 5.24
CA GLY A 116 -4.13 4.06 6.21
C GLY A 116 -5.37 3.37 6.78
N VAL A 117 -5.84 3.82 7.95
CA VAL A 117 -6.95 3.20 8.68
C VAL A 117 -7.75 4.20 9.51
N ALA A 118 -9.06 4.04 9.51
CA ALA A 118 -10.00 4.73 10.38
C ALA A 118 -10.53 3.77 11.46
N LEU A 119 -10.61 4.25 12.70
CA LEU A 119 -11.24 3.58 13.82
C LEU A 119 -12.57 4.25 14.14
N TYR A 120 -13.56 3.43 14.46
CA TYR A 120 -14.88 3.86 14.90
C TYR A 120 -15.20 3.32 16.28
N GLU A 121 -15.92 4.09 17.07
CA GLU A 121 -16.57 3.67 18.30
C GLU A 121 -18.07 3.89 18.15
N ARG A 122 -18.90 2.84 18.24
CA ARG A 122 -20.37 2.93 18.10
C ARG A 122 -20.82 3.70 16.84
N GLN A 123 -20.18 3.45 15.70
CA GLN A 123 -20.39 4.13 14.40
C GLN A 123 -19.89 5.59 14.31
N GLU A 124 -19.38 6.17 15.39
CA GLU A 124 -18.75 7.49 15.35
C GLU A 124 -17.26 7.36 15.08
N LEU A 125 -16.70 8.26 14.27
CA LEU A 125 -15.29 8.24 13.92
C LEU A 125 -14.45 8.60 15.15
N LEU A 126 -13.65 7.65 15.63
CA LEU A 126 -12.81 7.78 16.81
C LEU A 126 -11.43 8.33 16.45
N ALA A 127 -10.79 7.78 15.42
CA ALA A 127 -9.46 8.19 15.01
C ALA A 127 -9.15 7.80 13.56
N ILE A 128 -8.13 8.43 12.98
CA ILE A 128 -7.56 8.09 11.68
C ILE A 128 -6.04 8.05 11.79
N ILE A 129 -5.42 6.95 11.38
CA ILE A 129 -3.99 6.89 11.07
C ILE A 129 -3.87 6.92 9.55
N PRO A 130 -3.52 8.06 8.92
CA PRO A 130 -3.41 8.13 7.48
C PRO A 130 -2.17 7.39 6.98
N GLY A 131 -2.15 7.05 5.67
CA GLY A 131 -1.00 6.43 5.04
C GLY A 131 0.28 7.28 5.11
N TRP A 132 0.17 8.59 5.33
CA TRP A 132 1.27 9.54 5.54
C TRP A 132 1.65 9.83 6.99
N ALA A 133 1.08 9.11 7.96
CA ALA A 133 1.58 9.18 9.33
C ALA A 133 3.07 8.81 9.35
N ASP A 134 3.85 9.59 10.09
CA ASP A 134 5.29 9.42 10.23
C ASP A 134 5.70 9.86 11.63
N MET A 135 5.86 8.88 12.52
CA MET A 135 6.25 9.14 13.89
C MET A 135 7.64 9.75 13.99
N ALA A 136 8.56 9.43 13.08
CA ALA A 136 9.92 10.01 13.11
C ALA A 136 9.92 11.50 12.73
N ARG A 137 8.90 11.95 12.00
CA ARG A 137 8.70 13.37 11.65
C ARG A 137 7.70 14.09 12.54
N GLY A 138 7.14 13.42 13.55
CA GLY A 138 6.18 14.01 14.48
C GLY A 138 4.81 14.23 13.85
N MET A 139 4.44 13.36 12.91
CA MET A 139 3.15 13.37 12.23
C MET A 139 2.32 12.18 12.72
N PRO A 140 1.68 12.27 13.91
CA PRO A 140 0.79 11.23 14.42
C PRO A 140 -0.51 11.16 13.60
N GLY A 141 -1.38 10.22 13.96
CA GLY A 141 -2.75 10.24 13.47
C GLY A 141 -3.62 11.31 14.13
N TYR A 142 -4.89 11.31 13.74
CA TYR A 142 -5.92 12.25 14.19
C TYR A 142 -6.90 11.55 15.13
N ALA A 143 -7.27 12.18 16.24
CA ALA A 143 -8.20 11.62 17.22
C ALA A 143 -9.35 12.57 17.54
N ARG A 144 -10.54 12.00 17.77
CA ARG A 144 -11.77 12.71 18.12
C ARG A 144 -11.59 13.61 19.33
N ASP A 145 -11.01 13.05 20.39
CA ASP A 145 -10.86 13.69 21.70
C ASP A 145 -9.56 14.48 21.87
N ALA A 146 -8.72 14.58 20.83
CA ALA A 146 -7.56 15.47 20.80
C ALA A 146 -8.00 16.94 20.56
N ALA A 147 -7.26 17.87 21.15
CA ALA A 147 -7.43 19.32 20.95
C ALA A 147 -6.15 19.90 20.33
N GLY A 148 -6.28 20.63 19.21
CA GLY A 148 -5.16 21.15 18.44
C GLY A 148 -4.18 20.06 18.00
N GLU A 149 -2.89 20.42 17.95
CA GLU A 149 -1.81 19.52 17.57
C GLU A 149 -0.91 19.19 18.77
N SER A 150 -0.59 17.92 18.92
CA SER A 150 0.37 17.43 19.90
C SER A 150 1.27 16.35 19.29
N PRO A 151 2.37 15.96 19.95
CA PRO A 151 3.18 14.82 19.53
C PRO A 151 2.45 13.47 19.53
N PHE A 152 1.28 13.35 20.17
CA PHE A 152 0.58 12.07 20.37
C PHE A 152 -0.63 11.89 19.45
N ALA A 153 -1.31 12.99 19.12
CA ALA A 153 -2.44 13.02 18.22
C ALA A 153 -2.72 14.46 17.76
N TRP A 154 -3.29 14.59 16.57
CA TRP A 154 -3.87 15.84 16.07
C TRP A 154 -5.40 15.82 16.17
N SER A 155 -6.00 17.00 16.26
CA SER A 155 -7.45 17.18 16.34
C SER A 155 -8.15 16.67 15.08
N LEU A 156 -8.95 15.61 15.24
CA LEU A 156 -9.71 15.06 14.11
C LEU A 156 -10.76 16.06 13.59
N SER A 157 -11.39 16.84 14.46
CA SER A 157 -12.41 17.82 14.05
C SER A 157 -11.85 18.91 13.15
N GLU A 158 -10.60 19.32 13.36
CA GLU A 158 -9.93 20.35 12.55
C GLU A 158 -9.52 19.81 11.17
N ALA A 159 -9.22 18.52 11.06
CA ALA A 159 -8.83 17.87 9.81
C ALA A 159 -10.01 17.21 9.06
N LEU A 160 -11.23 17.26 9.63
CA LEU A 160 -12.35 16.46 9.15
C LEU A 160 -12.78 16.81 7.73
N GLU A 161 -12.67 18.07 7.33
CA GLU A 161 -12.99 18.52 5.97
C GLU A 161 -12.14 17.78 4.92
N GLY A 162 -10.83 17.65 5.15
CA GLY A 162 -9.91 16.96 4.25
C GLY A 162 -9.94 15.43 4.38
N LEU A 163 -10.29 14.90 5.54
CA LEU A 163 -10.28 13.45 5.81
C LEU A 163 -11.60 12.75 5.51
N SER A 164 -12.74 13.43 5.64
CA SER A 164 -14.07 12.84 5.39
C SER A 164 -14.22 12.26 3.98
N PRO A 165 -13.77 12.92 2.90
CA PRO A 165 -13.83 12.35 1.56
C PRO A 165 -13.04 11.04 1.44
N ARG A 166 -11.89 10.93 2.12
CA ARG A 166 -11.08 9.69 2.11
C ARG A 166 -11.79 8.55 2.81
N VAL A 167 -12.35 8.81 3.98
CA VAL A 167 -13.14 7.84 4.74
C VAL A 167 -14.37 7.37 3.96
N ALA A 168 -15.08 8.29 3.31
CA ALA A 168 -16.24 7.98 2.49
C ALA A 168 -15.85 7.12 1.27
N LYS A 169 -14.75 7.46 0.58
CA LYS A 169 -14.21 6.67 -0.54
C LYS A 169 -13.82 5.26 -0.10
N ALA A 170 -13.10 5.12 1.01
CA ALA A 170 -12.72 3.82 1.55
C ALA A 170 -13.95 2.94 1.88
N ARG A 171 -14.98 3.53 2.49
CA ARG A 171 -16.24 2.83 2.79
C ARG A 171 -16.94 2.37 1.52
N ALA A 172 -17.09 3.26 0.54
CA ALA A 172 -17.72 2.95 -0.74
C ALA A 172 -16.95 1.84 -1.48
N TYR A 173 -15.62 1.93 -1.50
CA TYR A 173 -14.74 0.92 -2.09
C TYR A 173 -14.96 -0.46 -1.48
N TRP A 174 -14.86 -0.59 -0.15
CA TRP A 174 -15.02 -1.88 0.51
C TRP A 174 -16.46 -2.41 0.48
N HIS A 175 -17.46 -1.53 0.40
CA HIS A 175 -18.84 -1.94 0.16
C HIS A 175 -18.98 -2.57 -1.23
N TRP A 176 -18.50 -1.89 -2.27
CA TRP A 176 -18.48 -2.42 -3.63
C TRP A 176 -17.67 -3.72 -3.73
N ARG A 177 -16.46 -3.75 -3.15
CA ARG A 177 -15.54 -4.90 -3.26
C ARG A 177 -16.07 -6.17 -2.61
N ARG A 178 -16.98 -6.05 -1.63
CA ARG A 178 -17.63 -7.18 -0.96
C ARG A 178 -18.95 -7.58 -1.63
N ALA A 179 -19.48 -6.76 -2.55
CA ALA A 179 -20.69 -7.11 -3.27
C ALA A 179 -20.43 -8.31 -4.18
N GLU A 180 -21.42 -9.20 -4.26
CA GLU A 180 -21.43 -10.34 -5.16
C GLU A 180 -21.27 -9.88 -6.61
N GLY A 181 -20.45 -10.57 -7.41
CA GLY A 181 -20.23 -10.22 -8.82
C GLY A 181 -19.30 -9.01 -9.05
N SER A 182 -18.77 -8.37 -7.99
CA SER A 182 -17.94 -7.17 -8.13
C SER A 182 -16.63 -7.41 -8.86
N TRP A 183 -16.00 -8.55 -8.60
CA TRP A 183 -14.76 -8.96 -9.27
C TRP A 183 -15.02 -9.32 -10.74
N GLU A 184 -16.05 -10.11 -11.00
CA GLU A 184 -16.45 -10.57 -12.33
C GLU A 184 -16.79 -9.38 -13.22
N SER A 185 -17.52 -8.40 -12.67
CA SER A 185 -17.86 -7.16 -13.36
C SER A 185 -16.61 -6.33 -13.71
N PHE A 186 -15.67 -6.20 -12.75
CA PHE A 186 -14.40 -5.52 -12.99
C PHE A 186 -13.57 -6.24 -14.06
N GLN A 187 -13.46 -7.56 -13.96
CA GLN A 187 -12.73 -8.39 -14.90
C GLN A 187 -13.30 -8.24 -16.31
N GLN A 188 -14.62 -8.32 -16.47
CA GLN A 188 -15.28 -8.14 -17.76
C GLN A 188 -14.98 -6.76 -18.37
N PHE A 189 -14.98 -5.70 -17.56
CA PHE A 189 -14.71 -4.35 -18.04
C PHE A 189 -13.26 -4.18 -18.52
N VAL A 190 -12.28 -4.66 -17.74
CA VAL A 190 -10.86 -4.65 -18.17
C VAL A 190 -10.69 -5.50 -19.43
N MET A 191 -11.27 -6.69 -19.48
CA MET A 191 -11.13 -7.58 -20.63
C MET A 191 -11.73 -6.99 -21.91
N GLY A 192 -12.89 -6.35 -21.83
CA GLY A 192 -13.49 -5.64 -22.96
C GLY A 192 -12.64 -4.46 -23.45
N HIS A 193 -12.01 -3.72 -22.53
CA HIS A 193 -11.03 -2.69 -22.91
C HIS A 193 -9.85 -3.29 -23.67
N LEU A 194 -9.24 -4.35 -23.13
CA LEU A 194 -8.11 -5.04 -23.77
C LEU A 194 -8.50 -5.65 -25.12
N ASP A 195 -9.71 -6.21 -25.26
CA ASP A 195 -10.25 -6.71 -26.54
C ASP A 195 -10.29 -5.58 -27.58
N SER A 196 -10.80 -4.41 -27.22
CA SER A 196 -10.91 -3.26 -28.14
C SER A 196 -9.55 -2.71 -28.58
N ARG A 197 -8.52 -2.85 -27.74
CA ARG A 197 -7.18 -2.30 -27.96
C ARG A 197 -6.20 -3.29 -28.60
N MET A 198 -6.31 -4.57 -28.26
CA MET A 198 -5.28 -5.58 -28.57
C MET A 198 -5.82 -6.84 -29.24
N GLY A 199 -7.14 -6.95 -29.39
CA GLY A 199 -7.81 -8.13 -29.95
C GLY A 199 -8.17 -9.19 -28.90
N PRO A 200 -8.81 -10.29 -29.34
CA PRO A 200 -9.39 -11.30 -28.46
C PRO A 200 -8.36 -11.97 -27.53
N ALA A 201 -8.84 -12.44 -26.38
CA ALA A 201 -8.01 -13.08 -25.38
C ALA A 201 -7.56 -14.49 -25.82
N GLY A 202 -6.34 -14.85 -25.45
CA GLY A 202 -5.85 -16.22 -25.43
C GLY A 202 -6.15 -16.87 -24.08
N ARG A 203 -5.11 -17.31 -23.38
CA ARG A 203 -5.22 -17.87 -22.02
C ARG A 203 -5.39 -16.77 -20.97
N TYR A 204 -5.90 -17.19 -19.81
CA TYR A 204 -5.97 -16.40 -18.59
C TYR A 204 -5.43 -17.23 -17.43
N TRP A 205 -4.65 -16.60 -16.55
CA TRP A 205 -4.09 -17.23 -15.35
C TRP A 205 -4.39 -16.40 -14.12
N ASP A 206 -4.70 -17.05 -13.01
CA ASP A 206 -4.73 -16.40 -11.69
C ASP A 206 -3.31 -16.43 -11.09
N VAL A 207 -2.80 -15.28 -10.67
CA VAL A 207 -1.52 -15.12 -9.96
C VAL A 207 -1.67 -14.45 -8.59
N SER A 208 -2.91 -14.29 -8.11
CA SER A 208 -3.24 -13.79 -6.77
C SER A 208 -3.03 -14.84 -5.68
N GLY A 209 -3.42 -16.09 -5.96
CA GLY A 209 -3.72 -17.07 -4.91
C GLY A 209 -4.94 -16.61 -4.09
N ASP A 210 -5.01 -17.00 -2.81
CA ASP A 210 -6.19 -16.74 -1.95
C ASP A 210 -6.17 -15.38 -1.23
N ARG A 211 -5.38 -14.41 -1.69
CA ARG A 211 -5.18 -13.13 -1.00
C ARG A 211 -5.39 -11.93 -1.92
N LEU A 212 -5.84 -10.82 -1.31
CA LEU A 212 -5.87 -9.54 -2.00
C LEU A 212 -4.45 -8.97 -2.17
N PRO A 213 -4.21 -8.20 -3.24
CA PRO A 213 -5.15 -7.95 -4.34
C PRO A 213 -5.35 -9.18 -5.24
N LEU A 214 -6.53 -9.29 -5.85
CA LEU A 214 -6.75 -10.29 -6.90
C LEU A 214 -6.02 -9.82 -8.17
N VAL A 215 -5.22 -10.70 -8.76
CA VAL A 215 -4.43 -10.39 -9.95
C VAL A 215 -4.47 -11.60 -10.87
N GLY A 216 -5.07 -11.42 -12.04
CA GLY A 216 -4.92 -12.34 -13.16
C GLY A 216 -3.93 -11.83 -14.19
N VAL A 217 -3.57 -12.71 -15.12
CA VAL A 217 -2.76 -12.41 -16.30
C VAL A 217 -3.56 -12.83 -17.52
N SER A 218 -3.84 -11.88 -18.41
CA SER A 218 -4.47 -12.13 -19.70
C SER A 218 -3.40 -12.23 -20.79
N GLU A 219 -3.57 -13.20 -21.68
CA GLU A 219 -2.79 -13.33 -22.92
C GLU A 219 -3.52 -12.70 -24.10
N ARG A 220 -2.78 -12.01 -24.97
CA ARG A 220 -3.20 -11.50 -26.28
C ARG A 220 -2.24 -12.06 -27.33
N PRO A 221 -2.62 -13.12 -28.04
CA PRO A 221 -1.75 -13.78 -29.01
C PRO A 221 -1.28 -12.84 -30.16
N PRO A 222 -0.24 -13.24 -30.92
CA PRO A 222 0.17 -12.54 -32.13
C PRO A 222 -1.00 -12.42 -33.11
N ARG A 223 -1.27 -11.21 -33.61
CA ARG A 223 -2.38 -10.93 -34.54
C ARG A 223 -2.17 -9.61 -35.29
N ASP A 224 -2.83 -9.44 -36.44
CA ASP A 224 -2.93 -8.17 -37.14
C ASP A 224 -1.54 -7.54 -37.43
N GLY A 225 -0.59 -8.38 -37.84
CA GLY A 225 0.80 -7.97 -38.10
C GLY A 225 1.69 -7.87 -36.85
N ARG A 226 1.15 -7.97 -35.64
CA ARG A 226 1.90 -8.05 -34.38
C ARG A 226 2.52 -9.44 -34.22
N GLY A 227 3.82 -9.56 -34.47
CA GLY A 227 4.58 -10.82 -34.38
C GLY A 227 5.01 -11.23 -32.96
N PHE A 228 4.25 -10.87 -31.93
CA PHE A 228 4.52 -11.20 -30.53
C PHE A 228 3.24 -11.26 -29.69
N THR A 229 3.32 -11.97 -28.57
CA THR A 229 2.25 -12.06 -27.57
C THR A 229 2.35 -10.87 -26.62
N VAL A 230 1.21 -10.30 -26.23
CA VAL A 230 1.14 -9.37 -25.09
C VAL A 230 0.52 -10.09 -23.90
N LEU A 231 1.18 -10.03 -22.76
CA LEU A 231 0.64 -10.40 -21.47
C LEU A 231 0.33 -9.13 -20.69
N SER A 232 -0.79 -9.08 -19.98
CA SER A 232 -1.11 -7.98 -19.08
C SER A 232 -1.78 -8.46 -17.80
N THR A 233 -1.54 -7.76 -16.70
CA THR A 233 -2.31 -7.99 -15.49
C THR A 233 -3.76 -7.57 -15.67
N VAL A 234 -4.64 -8.19 -14.89
CA VAL A 234 -6.03 -7.81 -14.70
C VAL A 234 -6.28 -7.84 -13.20
N GLY A 235 -6.49 -6.70 -12.57
CA GLY A 235 -6.83 -6.63 -11.15
C GLY A 235 -5.96 -5.74 -10.31
N MET A 236 -4.76 -5.35 -10.79
CA MET A 236 -3.94 -4.41 -10.05
C MET A 236 -4.63 -3.05 -9.89
N SER A 237 -5.33 -2.60 -10.94
CA SER A 237 -6.06 -1.34 -10.94
C SER A 237 -7.39 -1.37 -10.18
N CYS A 238 -7.82 -2.57 -9.75
CA CYS A 238 -9.02 -2.76 -8.92
C CYS A 238 -8.88 -2.14 -7.53
N GLN A 239 -7.66 -1.79 -7.12
CA GLN A 239 -7.38 -1.01 -5.92
C GLN A 239 -6.29 0.02 -6.21
N ARG A 240 -6.24 1.09 -5.43
CA ARG A 240 -5.16 2.07 -5.48
C ARG A 240 -3.89 1.50 -4.85
N MET A 241 -2.74 1.85 -5.41
CA MET A 241 -1.44 1.49 -4.85
C MET A 241 -1.13 2.34 -3.60
N PRO A 242 -0.53 1.74 -2.56
CA PRO A 242 -0.03 2.49 -1.40
C PRO A 242 0.92 3.61 -1.78
N THR A 243 0.92 4.68 -1.01
CA THR A 243 1.84 5.83 -1.12
C THR A 243 1.85 6.61 -2.44
N ALA A 244 1.20 6.12 -3.51
CA ALA A 244 1.19 6.74 -4.84
C ALA A 244 0.62 8.18 -4.79
N GLU A 245 -0.38 8.42 -3.93
CA GLU A 245 -1.01 9.73 -3.73
C GLU A 245 -0.05 10.82 -3.22
N ARG A 246 1.14 10.46 -2.74
CA ARG A 246 2.16 11.42 -2.31
C ARG A 246 3.00 11.95 -3.48
N TYR A 247 2.81 11.40 -4.66
CA TYR A 247 3.58 11.70 -5.86
C TYR A 247 2.64 12.10 -6.99
N ASP A 248 3.15 12.85 -7.96
CA ASP A 248 2.42 13.16 -9.18
C ASP A 248 2.46 11.95 -10.12
N THR A 249 1.67 10.93 -9.79
CA THR A 249 1.65 9.65 -10.50
C THR A 249 0.27 9.00 -10.45
N SER A 250 0.05 8.00 -11.31
CA SER A 250 -1.19 7.24 -11.26
C SER A 250 -1.25 6.36 -10.02
N SER A 251 -2.36 6.45 -9.30
CA SER A 251 -2.64 5.56 -8.17
C SER A 251 -3.13 4.17 -8.61
N ARG A 252 -3.56 4.01 -9.87
CA ARG A 252 -4.04 2.74 -10.43
C ARG A 252 -3.22 2.36 -11.65
N VAL A 253 -2.65 1.16 -11.61
CA VAL A 253 -1.84 0.63 -12.70
C VAL A 253 -2.24 -0.79 -13.07
N GLU A 254 -1.97 -1.15 -14.31
CA GLU A 254 -1.80 -2.53 -14.74
C GLU A 254 -0.39 -2.67 -15.32
N LEU A 255 0.16 -3.88 -15.31
CA LEU A 255 1.46 -4.20 -15.91
C LEU A 255 1.23 -4.88 -17.25
N ALA A 256 2.12 -4.65 -18.22
CA ALA A 256 2.12 -5.33 -19.51
C ALA A 256 3.52 -5.77 -19.92
N LEU A 257 3.61 -6.85 -20.70
CA LEU A 257 4.87 -7.38 -21.23
C LEU A 257 4.61 -7.93 -22.63
N ALA A 258 5.47 -7.58 -23.58
CA ALA A 258 5.50 -8.22 -24.88
C ALA A 258 6.55 -9.35 -24.89
N THR A 259 6.22 -10.50 -25.48
CA THR A 259 7.15 -11.64 -25.55
C THR A 259 6.96 -12.51 -26.79
N ARG A 260 8.05 -13.06 -27.32
CA ARG A 260 8.06 -14.18 -28.29
C ARG A 260 8.36 -15.53 -27.64
N GLN A 261 8.69 -15.53 -26.36
CA GLN A 261 8.95 -16.74 -25.58
C GLN A 261 7.62 -17.39 -25.14
N ASP A 262 7.69 -18.55 -24.50
CA ASP A 262 6.48 -19.20 -23.95
C ASP A 262 5.80 -18.25 -22.94
N PRO A 263 4.55 -17.81 -23.21
CA PRO A 263 3.82 -16.91 -22.33
C PRO A 263 3.64 -17.45 -20.91
N ARG A 264 3.66 -18.78 -20.71
CA ARG A 264 3.60 -19.40 -19.37
C ARG A 264 4.84 -19.07 -18.54
N VAL A 265 6.00 -19.03 -19.17
CA VAL A 265 7.26 -18.69 -18.51
C VAL A 265 7.30 -17.19 -18.22
N ALA A 266 6.95 -16.36 -19.20
CA ALA A 266 6.90 -14.91 -19.07
C ALA A 266 5.90 -14.42 -18.01
N ALA A 267 4.77 -15.13 -17.84
CA ALA A 267 3.75 -14.81 -16.83
C ALA A 267 4.29 -14.78 -15.39
N ARG A 268 5.41 -15.47 -15.10
CA ARG A 268 6.06 -15.48 -13.78
C ARG A 268 6.50 -14.09 -13.32
N VAL A 269 6.76 -13.16 -14.24
CA VAL A 269 7.10 -11.76 -13.89
C VAL A 269 5.93 -11.08 -13.19
N PHE A 270 4.69 -11.38 -13.57
CA PHE A 270 3.49 -10.81 -12.94
C PHE A 270 3.16 -11.44 -11.59
N ALA A 271 3.45 -12.73 -11.40
CA ALA A 271 3.35 -13.33 -10.07
C ALA A 271 4.32 -12.69 -9.05
N TRP A 272 5.43 -12.13 -9.54
CA TRP A 272 6.34 -11.34 -8.71
C TRP A 272 5.83 -9.93 -8.45
N LEU A 273 5.54 -9.15 -9.49
CA LEU A 273 5.27 -7.71 -9.37
C LEU A 273 3.79 -7.37 -9.10
N GLY A 274 2.87 -8.25 -9.47
CA GLY A 274 1.43 -8.00 -9.47
C GLY A 274 0.85 -7.65 -8.10
N GLN A 275 1.39 -8.24 -7.03
CA GLN A 275 0.96 -7.94 -5.65
C GLN A 275 1.99 -7.10 -4.88
N TYR A 276 3.14 -6.80 -5.48
CA TYR A 276 4.28 -6.18 -4.80
C TYR A 276 3.94 -4.83 -4.16
N PRO A 277 3.20 -3.90 -4.80
CA PRO A 277 2.86 -2.60 -4.21
C PRO A 277 2.23 -2.72 -2.82
N TRP A 278 1.23 -3.59 -2.68
CA TRP A 278 0.49 -3.75 -1.43
C TRP A 278 1.25 -4.55 -0.38
N ARG A 279 2.03 -5.55 -0.79
CA ARG A 279 2.87 -6.35 0.13
C ARG A 279 4.00 -5.52 0.74
N SER A 280 4.58 -4.62 -0.05
CA SER A 280 5.73 -3.80 0.35
C SER A 280 5.35 -2.39 0.77
N VAL A 281 4.07 -2.01 0.67
CA VAL A 281 3.56 -0.65 0.94
C VAL A 281 4.33 0.39 0.13
N THR A 282 4.22 0.26 -1.18
CA THR A 282 4.92 1.08 -2.18
C THR A 282 4.09 1.21 -3.46
N TRP A 283 4.62 1.87 -4.47
CA TRP A 283 3.97 2.08 -5.76
C TRP A 283 4.93 1.79 -6.92
N LEU A 284 4.37 1.46 -8.08
CA LEU A 284 5.09 1.26 -9.33
C LEU A 284 4.80 2.42 -10.29
N GLY A 285 5.85 2.91 -10.94
CA GLY A 285 5.81 4.15 -11.70
C GLY A 285 6.57 4.07 -13.01
N HIS A 286 6.34 5.06 -13.87
CA HIS A 286 7.18 5.28 -15.05
C HIS A 286 8.63 5.51 -14.62
N GLY A 287 9.57 4.85 -15.29
CA GLY A 287 11.01 4.93 -15.02
C GLY A 287 11.47 4.09 -13.84
N HIS A 288 10.56 3.50 -13.04
CA HIS A 288 10.96 2.62 -11.94
C HIS A 288 11.58 1.33 -12.49
N THR A 289 12.56 0.81 -11.75
CA THR A 289 13.18 -0.48 -12.03
C THR A 289 12.89 -1.47 -10.92
N ALA A 290 12.87 -2.75 -11.29
CA ALA A 290 12.78 -3.85 -10.34
C ALA A 290 13.80 -4.92 -10.71
N ARG A 291 14.64 -5.30 -9.74
CA ARG A 291 15.62 -6.38 -9.88
C ARG A 291 15.04 -7.70 -9.38
N TRP A 292 15.22 -8.77 -10.16
CA TRP A 292 14.78 -10.12 -9.82
C TRP A 292 15.48 -10.61 -8.54
N PHE A 293 14.69 -10.98 -7.55
CA PHE A 293 15.15 -11.19 -6.17
C PHE A 293 15.40 -12.66 -5.80
N GLN A 294 15.10 -13.62 -6.69
CA GLN A 294 15.20 -15.05 -6.36
C GLN A 294 16.66 -15.53 -6.32
N ARG A 295 17.27 -15.70 -7.48
CA ARG A 295 18.69 -16.07 -7.65
C ARG A 295 19.23 -15.40 -8.93
N PRO A 296 20.48 -14.94 -8.94
CA PRO A 296 21.12 -14.47 -10.18
C PRO A 296 20.94 -15.49 -11.31
N GLY A 297 20.60 -15.01 -12.51
CA GLY A 297 20.44 -15.85 -13.70
C GLY A 297 19.14 -16.69 -13.76
N THR A 298 18.22 -16.53 -12.80
CA THR A 298 16.92 -17.24 -12.81
C THR A 298 15.74 -16.38 -13.28
N PHE A 299 16.03 -15.20 -13.81
CA PHE A 299 15.01 -14.33 -14.39
C PHE A 299 14.32 -15.08 -15.55
N PRO A 300 12.98 -15.07 -15.63
CA PRO A 300 12.25 -15.95 -16.54
C PRO A 300 12.38 -15.58 -18.03
N LEU A 301 12.89 -14.40 -18.36
CA LEU A 301 13.02 -13.96 -19.74
C LEU A 301 14.49 -14.00 -20.17
N SER A 302 14.70 -14.39 -21.43
CA SER A 302 16.02 -14.42 -22.08
C SER A 302 15.97 -13.67 -23.42
N LEU A 303 17.10 -13.15 -23.89
CA LEU A 303 17.19 -12.57 -25.23
C LEU A 303 17.62 -13.59 -26.30
N GLY A 304 18.08 -14.78 -25.89
CA GLY A 304 18.56 -15.83 -26.80
C GLY A 304 19.78 -16.55 -26.24
N GLN A 305 20.23 -17.61 -26.92
CA GLN A 305 21.46 -18.31 -26.54
C GLN A 305 22.69 -17.43 -26.79
N GLY A 306 23.53 -17.23 -25.77
CA GLY A 306 24.77 -16.46 -25.86
C GLY A 306 24.64 -14.95 -25.61
N GLU A 307 23.44 -14.45 -25.28
CA GLU A 307 23.23 -13.05 -24.93
C GLU A 307 23.44 -12.76 -23.44
N GLN A 308 23.57 -11.46 -23.09
CA GLN A 308 23.71 -11.05 -21.69
C GLN A 308 22.48 -11.46 -20.87
N GLU A 309 22.73 -11.96 -19.66
CA GLU A 309 21.65 -12.34 -18.76
C GLU A 309 20.82 -11.13 -18.32
N LEU A 310 19.52 -11.20 -18.60
CA LEU A 310 18.53 -10.29 -18.05
C LEU A 310 18.36 -10.56 -16.55
N GLN A 311 18.24 -9.50 -15.75
CA GLN A 311 18.18 -9.58 -14.28
C GLN A 311 17.03 -8.79 -13.67
N GLY A 312 16.18 -8.17 -14.47
CA GLY A 312 15.07 -7.36 -13.99
C GLY A 312 14.36 -6.62 -15.10
N VAL A 313 13.59 -5.60 -14.72
CA VAL A 313 12.78 -4.81 -15.64
C VAL A 313 12.84 -3.32 -15.32
N ILE A 314 12.62 -2.50 -16.34
CA ILE A 314 12.16 -1.11 -16.21
C ILE A 314 10.68 -1.02 -16.58
N MET A 315 9.96 -0.09 -15.97
CA MET A 315 8.53 0.15 -16.16
C MET A 315 8.30 1.42 -16.97
N LEU A 316 7.68 1.33 -18.15
CA LEU A 316 7.44 2.47 -19.04
C LEU A 316 5.95 2.64 -19.37
N ALA A 317 5.44 3.87 -19.34
CA ALA A 317 4.02 4.15 -19.56
C ALA A 317 3.59 3.99 -21.02
N ASP A 318 4.42 4.44 -21.96
CA ASP A 318 4.09 4.49 -23.39
C ASP A 318 5.36 4.25 -24.24
N PRO A 319 6.07 3.11 -24.10
CA PRO A 319 7.26 2.87 -24.90
C PRO A 319 6.92 2.66 -26.38
N PRO A 320 7.79 3.03 -27.33
CA PRO A 320 7.51 2.87 -28.75
C PRO A 320 7.44 1.39 -29.16
N GLY A 321 6.51 1.07 -30.07
CA GLY A 321 6.38 -0.26 -30.66
C GLY A 321 5.50 -1.25 -29.88
N VAL A 322 4.74 -0.78 -28.89
CA VAL A 322 3.71 -1.56 -28.19
C VAL A 322 2.30 -1.05 -28.53
N PRO A 323 1.26 -1.88 -28.39
CA PRO A 323 -0.13 -1.44 -28.58
C PRO A 323 -0.55 -0.31 -27.62
N GLU A 324 -1.43 0.57 -28.08
CA GLU A 324 -2.05 1.59 -27.22
C GLU A 324 -2.94 0.93 -26.16
N THR A 325 -2.76 1.32 -24.90
CA THR A 325 -3.49 0.76 -23.75
C THR A 325 -4.26 1.82 -22.96
N ASN A 326 -4.15 3.09 -23.35
CA ASN A 326 -4.76 4.23 -22.67
C ASN A 326 -6.29 4.25 -22.80
N GLY A 327 -6.95 4.99 -21.91
CA GLY A 327 -8.39 5.27 -21.96
C GLY A 327 -9.27 4.42 -21.05
N PHE A 328 -8.70 3.48 -20.29
CA PHE A 328 -9.45 2.80 -19.24
C PHE A 328 -9.47 3.63 -17.96
N MET A 329 -10.61 3.62 -17.28
CA MET A 329 -10.78 4.30 -15.99
C MET A 329 -11.44 3.35 -15.01
N PHE A 330 -11.10 3.44 -13.73
CA PHE A 330 -11.79 2.69 -12.69
C PHE A 330 -11.94 3.56 -11.44
N GLY A 331 -13.14 3.56 -10.86
CA GLY A 331 -13.44 4.40 -9.69
C GLY A 331 -13.26 5.91 -9.92
N GLY A 332 -13.32 6.37 -11.18
CA GLY A 332 -13.05 7.75 -11.57
C GLY A 332 -11.57 8.10 -11.76
N ASP A 333 -10.65 7.16 -11.50
CA ASP A 333 -9.22 7.35 -11.74
C ASP A 333 -8.83 6.74 -13.10
N ALA A 334 -7.97 7.43 -13.85
CA ALA A 334 -7.35 6.85 -15.03
C ALA A 334 -6.41 5.70 -14.63
N VAL A 335 -6.48 4.59 -15.35
CA VAL A 335 -5.55 3.47 -15.14
C VAL A 335 -4.37 3.61 -16.09
N ARG A 336 -3.17 3.44 -15.55
CA ARG A 336 -1.94 3.51 -16.32
C ARG A 336 -1.37 2.11 -16.57
N TRP A 337 -1.09 1.77 -17.82
CA TRP A 337 -0.34 0.57 -18.15
C TRP A 337 1.15 0.84 -18.03
N LEU A 338 1.87 0.00 -17.29
CA LEU A 338 3.32 0.03 -17.18
C LEU A 338 3.88 -1.18 -17.92
N TRP A 339 4.51 -0.91 -19.06
CA TRP A 339 5.21 -1.90 -19.86
C TRP A 339 6.53 -2.28 -19.20
N LEU A 340 6.66 -3.56 -18.91
CA LEU A 340 7.84 -4.19 -18.33
C LEU A 340 8.83 -4.48 -19.46
N ILE A 341 9.94 -3.74 -19.49
CA ILE A 341 11.01 -3.95 -20.45
C ILE A 341 12.19 -4.63 -19.73
N PRO A 342 12.58 -5.85 -20.15
CA PRO A 342 13.68 -6.55 -19.52
C PRO A 342 15.01 -5.81 -19.62
N LEU A 343 15.77 -5.79 -18.53
CA LEU A 343 17.09 -5.16 -18.44
C LEU A 343 18.15 -6.14 -17.93
N THR A 344 19.39 -5.95 -18.39
CA THR A 344 20.58 -6.58 -17.84
C THR A 344 20.99 -5.93 -16.51
N ASP A 345 21.91 -6.58 -15.79
CA ASP A 345 22.47 -6.03 -14.55
C ASP A 345 23.16 -4.66 -14.75
N VAL A 346 23.87 -4.50 -15.87
CA VAL A 346 24.57 -3.26 -16.22
C VAL A 346 23.57 -2.14 -16.48
N GLU A 347 22.50 -2.43 -17.22
CA GLU A 347 21.44 -1.47 -17.51
C GLU A 347 20.68 -1.06 -16.24
N LEU A 348 20.36 -2.02 -15.35
CA LEU A 348 19.72 -1.71 -14.06
C LEU A 348 20.56 -0.75 -13.21
N ARG A 349 21.88 -0.97 -13.14
CA ARG A 349 22.80 -0.05 -12.44
C ARG A 349 22.87 1.31 -13.13
N LEU A 350 22.93 1.33 -14.46
CA LEU A 350 22.97 2.58 -15.22
C LEU A 350 21.72 3.43 -14.98
N VAL A 351 20.53 2.83 -14.93
CA VAL A 351 19.29 3.54 -14.60
C VAL A 351 19.30 4.03 -13.15
N ALA A 352 19.78 3.21 -12.21
CA ALA A 352 19.87 3.61 -10.80
C ALA A 352 20.82 4.82 -10.60
N ASP A 353 21.91 4.89 -11.38
CA ASP A 353 22.93 5.92 -11.25
C ASP A 353 22.59 7.21 -12.01
N ARG A 354 21.93 7.10 -13.18
CA ARG A 354 21.77 8.21 -14.13
C ARG A 354 20.33 8.55 -14.50
N GLY A 355 19.35 7.85 -13.94
CA GLY A 355 17.95 7.98 -14.33
C GLY A 355 17.60 7.12 -15.55
N HIS A 356 16.30 6.96 -15.75
CA HIS A 356 15.74 6.05 -16.74
C HIS A 356 15.88 6.54 -18.19
N GLU A 357 15.97 7.85 -18.37
CA GLU A 357 16.04 8.56 -19.65
C GLU A 357 17.22 8.06 -20.50
N VAL A 358 18.33 7.71 -19.85
CA VAL A 358 19.56 7.22 -20.49
C VAL A 358 19.32 5.96 -21.33
N ILE A 359 18.32 5.16 -20.95
CA ILE A 359 18.02 3.91 -21.66
C ILE A 359 16.65 3.96 -22.34
N SER A 360 15.63 4.63 -21.77
CA SER A 360 14.27 4.63 -22.33
C SER A 360 14.18 5.24 -23.73
N GLU A 361 15.03 6.22 -24.07
CA GLU A 361 15.09 6.81 -25.42
C GLU A 361 15.72 5.88 -26.46
N ARG A 362 16.49 4.88 -26.01
CA ARG A 362 17.27 3.96 -26.86
C ARG A 362 16.69 2.55 -26.91
N LEU A 363 15.88 2.19 -25.91
CA LEU A 363 15.20 0.89 -25.80
C LEU A 363 14.00 0.84 -26.72
N ALA A 364 14.19 0.25 -27.89
CA ALA A 364 13.06 -0.16 -28.70
C ALA A 364 12.57 -1.55 -28.22
N VAL A 365 11.29 -1.65 -27.87
CA VAL A 365 10.72 -2.86 -27.24
C VAL A 365 10.96 -4.12 -28.07
N HIS A 366 10.96 -4.01 -29.41
CA HIS A 366 11.23 -5.13 -30.31
C HIS A 366 12.61 -5.81 -30.12
N THR A 367 13.59 -5.11 -29.55
CA THR A 367 14.93 -5.66 -29.22
C THR A 367 14.98 -6.37 -27.87
N ARG A 368 13.84 -6.48 -27.18
CA ARG A 368 13.71 -7.03 -25.82
C ARG A 368 12.56 -8.04 -25.66
N ILE A 369 11.95 -8.48 -26.77
CA ILE A 369 10.76 -9.35 -26.84
C ILE A 369 11.10 -10.79 -27.19
#